data_AF-A0AAW6YG68-F1
#
_entry.id   AF-A0AAW6YG68-F1
#
_cell.length_a   1.000
_cell.length_b   1.000
_cell.length_c   1.000
_cell.angle_alpha   90.00
_cell.angle_beta   90.00
_cell.angle_gamma   90.00
#
_symmetry.space_group_name_H-M   'P 1'
#
loop_
_entity.id
_entity.type
_entity.pdbx_description
1 polymer ?
#
loop_
_entity_poly.entity_id
_entity_poly.type
_entity_poly.pdbx_seq_one_letter_code
_entity_poly.pdbx_strand_id
1 'polypeptide(L)'
;PSEMQDNTQIDWIEEPYVRAEIMVPKDFVGNVMELAQQKRGNFVNMEDLDDIRVNIIYEMPLNEVIFDFFDRLKSGTKGYASLDYQLIGYQKSNLVKLDIL
;
A
#
# COMPACT_ATOMS: atom_id res chain seq x y z
N PRO A 1 35.09 0.48 -31.59
CA PRO A 1 33.67 0.62 -32.02
C PRO A 1 32.78 -0.03 -30.97
N SER A 2 32.41 0.80 -30.01
CA SER A 2 31.49 0.66 -28.88
C SER A 2 30.61 -0.61 -28.84
N GLU A 3 31.03 -1.62 -28.09
CA GLU A 3 30.15 -2.70 -27.61
C GLU A 3 29.39 -2.25 -26.35
N MET A 4 28.63 -1.15 -26.48
CA MET A 4 27.57 -0.85 -25.51
C MET A 4 26.35 -1.64 -25.95
N GLN A 5 26.17 -2.86 -25.41
CA GLN A 5 24.82 -3.42 -25.29
C GLN A 5 24.17 -2.73 -24.09
N ASP A 6 23.82 -1.47 -24.33
CA ASP A 6 23.15 -0.62 -23.35
C ASP A 6 21.69 -1.04 -23.23
N ASN A 7 21.24 -1.11 -21.99
CA ASN A 7 19.86 -1.32 -21.55
C ASN A 7 19.25 -2.69 -21.84
N THR A 8 19.49 -3.62 -20.92
CA THR A 8 18.47 -4.58 -20.48
C THR A 8 17.19 -3.80 -20.21
N GLN A 9 16.29 -3.75 -21.20
CA GLN A 9 14.96 -3.18 -21.05
C GLN A 9 14.22 -4.07 -20.07
N ILE A 10 14.09 -3.59 -18.82
CA ILE A 10 13.14 -4.18 -17.88
C ILE A 10 11.77 -3.79 -18.42
N ASP A 11 11.17 -4.72 -19.17
CA ASP A 11 9.95 -4.49 -19.94
C ASP A 11 8.73 -4.32 -19.01
N TRP A 12 8.77 -4.92 -17.81
CA TRP A 12 7.86 -4.67 -16.69
C TRP A 12 8.42 -5.28 -15.40
N ILE A 13 8.10 -4.69 -14.24
CA ILE A 13 8.37 -5.28 -12.92
C ILE A 13 7.03 -5.71 -12.33
N GLU A 14 6.95 -6.95 -11.87
CA GLU A 14 5.77 -7.47 -11.16
C GLU A 14 5.98 -7.30 -9.67
N GLU A 15 5.09 -6.55 -9.03
CA GLU A 15 5.09 -6.38 -7.58
C GLU A 15 3.95 -7.21 -6.97
N PRO A 16 4.20 -7.95 -5.87
CA PRO A 16 3.13 -8.60 -5.13
C PRO A 16 2.19 -7.54 -4.52
N TYR A 17 0.90 -7.68 -4.77
CA TYR A 17 -0.14 -6.85 -4.20
C TYR A 17 -0.86 -7.58 -3.09
N VAL A 18 -1.24 -6.82 -2.07
CA VAL A 18 -2.05 -7.30 -0.96
C VAL A 18 -3.32 -6.48 -0.82
N ARG A 19 -4.38 -7.15 -0.41
CA ARG A 19 -5.58 -6.54 0.13
C ARG A 19 -5.38 -6.37 1.62
N ALA A 20 -5.19 -5.13 2.04
CA ALA A 20 -5.05 -4.71 3.42
C ALA A 20 -6.42 -4.33 3.99
N GLU A 21 -6.87 -5.04 5.01
CA GLU A 21 -8.06 -4.75 5.80
C GLU A 21 -7.63 -4.08 7.10
N ILE A 22 -8.10 -2.85 7.31
CA ILE A 22 -7.70 -1.99 8.41
C ILE A 22 -8.93 -1.66 9.24
N MET A 23 -8.99 -2.20 10.45
CA MET A 23 -10.04 -1.86 11.40
C MET A 23 -9.55 -0.73 12.31
N VAL A 24 -10.31 0.35 12.38
CA VAL A 24 -9.93 1.53 13.14
C VAL A 24 -11.17 2.25 13.69
N PRO A 25 -11.08 2.97 14.82
CA PRO A 25 -12.16 3.85 15.24
C PRO A 25 -12.41 4.98 14.22
N LYS A 26 -13.68 5.41 14.08
CA LYS A 26 -14.10 6.42 13.08
C LYS A 26 -13.31 7.73 13.17
N ASP A 27 -12.92 8.12 14.38
CA ASP A 27 -12.13 9.33 14.64
C ASP A 27 -10.76 9.35 13.95
N PHE A 28 -10.19 8.19 13.62
CA PHE A 28 -8.85 8.09 13.01
C PHE A 28 -8.87 7.66 11.53
N VAL A 29 -10.05 7.55 10.92
CA VAL A 29 -10.21 7.12 9.53
C VAL A 29 -9.43 8.00 8.56
N GLY A 30 -9.50 9.31 8.74
CA GLY A 30 -8.76 10.27 7.89
C GLY A 30 -7.26 10.00 7.90
N ASN A 31 -6.67 9.75 9.07
CA ASN A 31 -5.24 9.44 9.20
C ASN A 31 -4.86 8.16 8.45
N VAL A 32 -5.72 7.13 8.52
CA VAL A 32 -5.49 5.86 7.83
C VAL A 32 -5.59 6.02 6.31
N MET A 33 -6.60 6.75 5.84
CA MET A 33 -6.79 6.98 4.41
C MET A 33 -5.62 7.77 3.81
N GLU A 34 -5.17 8.83 4.49
CA GLU A 34 -4.02 9.62 4.05
C GLU A 34 -2.74 8.76 4.00
N LEU A 35 -2.51 7.95 5.03
CA LEU A 35 -1.37 7.04 5.08
C LEU A 35 -1.40 6.02 3.93
N ALA A 36 -2.55 5.37 3.70
CA ALA A 36 -2.72 4.40 2.63
C ALA A 36 -2.51 5.02 1.25
N GLN A 37 -2.99 6.25 1.05
CA GLN A 37 -2.85 6.94 -0.23
C GLN A 37 -1.41 7.38 -0.53
N GLN A 38 -0.64 7.81 0.48
CA GLN A 38 0.80 8.07 0.34
C GLN A 38 1.59 6.82 -0.07
N LYS A 39 1.06 5.64 0.25
CA LYS A 39 1.69 4.33 0.08
C LYS A 39 1.23 3.58 -1.17
N ARG A 40 0.80 4.33 -2.20
CA ARG A 40 0.27 3.78 -3.46
C ARG A 40 -0.95 2.87 -3.24
N GLY A 41 -1.70 3.08 -2.17
CA GLY A 41 -2.89 2.32 -1.85
C GLY A 41 -4.09 2.75 -2.69
N ASN A 42 -4.72 1.77 -3.30
CA ASN A 42 -5.99 1.91 -3.99
C ASN A 42 -7.13 1.60 -3.03
N PHE A 43 -8.01 2.58 -2.81
CA PHE A 43 -9.20 2.38 -1.99
C PHE A 43 -10.16 1.39 -2.68
N VAL A 44 -10.56 0.34 -1.98
CA VAL A 44 -11.50 -0.67 -2.49
C VAL A 44 -12.86 -0.51 -1.84
N ASN A 45 -12.90 -0.51 -0.51
CA ASN A 45 -14.16 -0.45 0.22
C ASN A 45 -13.99 0.14 1.63
N MET A 46 -15.09 0.62 2.19
CA MET A 46 -15.21 1.03 3.59
C MET A 46 -16.53 0.50 4.13
N GLU A 47 -16.48 -0.22 5.25
CA GLU A 47 -17.64 -0.83 5.88
C GLU A 47 -17.72 -0.39 7.33
N ASP A 48 -18.82 0.26 7.71
CA ASP A 48 -19.13 0.55 9.10
C ASP A 48 -19.42 -0.76 9.84
N LEU A 49 -18.58 -1.10 10.83
CA LEU A 49 -18.77 -2.31 11.65
C LEU A 49 -19.75 -2.04 12.79
N ASP A 50 -19.61 -0.89 13.43
CA ASP A 50 -20.47 -0.41 14.52
C ASP A 50 -20.45 1.14 14.57
N ASP A 51 -21.03 1.72 15.62
CA ASP A 51 -21.10 3.17 15.79
C ASP A 51 -19.73 3.84 15.94
N ILE A 52 -18.70 3.10 16.39
CA ILE A 52 -17.39 3.64 16.77
C ILE A 52 -16.25 3.15 15.87
N ARG A 53 -16.42 2.07 15.11
CA ARG A 53 -15.40 1.39 14.30
C ARG A 53 -15.84 1.24 12.85
N VAL A 54 -14.84 1.29 11.98
CA VAL A 54 -14.98 1.05 10.56
C VAL A 54 -13.88 0.08 10.11
N ASN A 55 -14.21 -0.74 9.12
CA ASN A 55 -13.24 -1.52 8.37
C ASN A 55 -12.95 -0.80 7.05
N ILE A 56 -11.68 -0.63 6.73
CA ILE A 56 -11.24 0.02 5.49
C ILE A 56 -10.39 -0.96 4.71
N ILE A 57 -10.72 -1.14 3.43
CA ILE A 57 -10.09 -2.11 2.56
C ILE A 57 -9.32 -1.37 1.49
N TYR A 58 -8.02 -1.59 1.46
CA TYR A 58 -7.11 -1.05 0.46
C TYR A 58 -6.38 -2.17 -0.27
N GLU A 59 -6.09 -1.94 -1.54
CA GLU A 59 -5.14 -2.74 -2.29
C GLU A 59 -3.85 -1.97 -2.45
N MET A 60 -2.75 -2.54 -1.97
CA MET A 60 -1.45 -1.89 -2.04
C MET A 60 -0.32 -2.89 -2.28
N PRO A 61 0.81 -2.43 -2.82
CA PRO A 61 2.02 -3.22 -2.92
C PRO A 61 2.48 -3.75 -1.55
N LEU A 62 2.87 -5.03 -1.48
CA LEU A 62 3.32 -5.67 -0.25
C LEU A 62 4.55 -4.97 0.37
N ASN A 63 5.45 -4.45 -0.46
CA ASN A 63 6.63 -3.71 0.01
C ASN A 63 6.24 -2.49 0.87
N GLU A 64 5.19 -1.77 0.50
CA GLU A 64 4.72 -0.61 1.25
C GLU A 64 4.09 -1.00 2.59
N VAL A 65 3.45 -2.18 2.68
CA VAL A 65 2.86 -2.69 3.92
C VAL A 65 3.93 -3.12 4.92
N ILE A 66 4.97 -3.81 4.45
CA ILE A 66 6.04 -4.33 5.32
C ILE A 66 6.92 -3.19 5.84
N PHE A 67 7.12 -2.14 5.04
CA PHE A 67 7.95 -1.00 5.42
C PHE A 67 7.12 0.18 5.95
N ASP A 68 7.21 0.43 7.26
CA ASP A 68 6.76 1.66 7.93
C ASP A 68 5.23 1.84 8.00
N PHE A 69 4.42 1.13 7.20
CA PHE A 69 2.96 1.25 7.25
C PHE A 69 2.39 0.83 8.61
N PHE A 70 2.79 -0.33 9.13
CA PHE A 70 2.29 -0.82 10.43
C PHE A 70 2.67 0.09 11.60
N ASP A 71 3.92 0.58 11.62
CA ASP A 71 4.41 1.47 12.68
C ASP A 71 3.70 2.83 12.63
N ARG A 72 3.54 3.40 11.43
CA ARG A 72 2.78 4.65 11.23
C ARG A 72 1.31 4.47 11.53
N LEU A 73 0.71 3.34 11.17
CA LEU A 73 -0.68 3.03 11.45
C LEU A 73 -0.90 3.01 12.97
N LYS A 74 -0.04 2.32 13.73
CA LYS A 74 -0.13 2.32 15.20
C LYS A 74 0.11 3.70 15.79
N SER A 75 1.10 4.44 15.32
CA SER A 75 1.38 5.79 15.81
C SER A 75 0.19 6.76 15.56
N GLY A 76 -0.36 6.76 14.34
CA GLY A 76 -1.46 7.63 13.93
C GLY A 76 -2.82 7.30 14.54
N THR A 77 -2.96 6.09 15.10
CA THR A 77 -4.19 5.59 15.73
C THR A 77 -4.03 5.32 17.22
N LYS A 78 -2.90 5.72 17.83
CA LYS A 78 -2.55 5.43 19.24
C LYS A 78 -2.60 3.94 19.60
N GLY A 79 -2.37 3.06 18.61
CA GLY A 79 -2.39 1.61 18.75
C GLY A 79 -3.78 0.97 18.68
N TYR A 80 -4.83 1.73 18.37
CA TYR A 80 -6.21 1.21 18.27
C TYR A 80 -6.56 0.59 16.91
N ALA A 81 -5.69 0.70 15.90
CA ALA A 81 -5.90 0.04 14.63
C ALA A 81 -5.32 -1.37 14.58
N SER A 82 -6.04 -2.27 13.92
CA SER A 82 -5.54 -3.57 13.46
C SER A 82 -5.41 -3.57 11.94
N LEU A 83 -4.48 -4.37 11.45
CA LEU A 83 -4.22 -4.57 10.04
C LEU A 83 -4.12 -6.07 9.79
N ASP A 84 -4.96 -6.56 8.90
CA ASP A 84 -4.86 -7.87 8.29
C ASP A 84 -4.55 -7.68 6.81
N TYR A 85 -3.72 -8.54 6.22
CA TYR A 85 -3.44 -8.45 4.79
C TYR A 85 -3.47 -9.83 4.14
N GLN A 86 -3.98 -9.87 2.92
CA GLN A 86 -4.03 -11.07 2.10
C GLN A 86 -3.36 -10.82 0.75
N LEU A 87 -2.47 -11.71 0.33
CA LEU A 87 -1.88 -11.65 -1.00
C LEU A 87 -2.97 -11.89 -2.06
N ILE A 88 -3.15 -10.93 -2.95
CA ILE A 88 -4.16 -10.99 -4.03
C ILE A 88 -3.55 -11.27 -5.41
N GLY A 89 -2.24 -11.48 -5.46
CA GLY A 89 -1.49 -11.81 -6.67
C GLY A 89 -0.45 -10.77 -7.01
N TYR A 90 0.07 -10.84 -8.22
CA TYR A 90 1.07 -9.92 -8.74
C TYR A 90 0.39 -8.96 -9.71
N GLN A 91 0.60 -7.66 -9.52
CA GLN A 91 0.21 -6.66 -10.52
C GLN A 91 1.46 -6.17 -11.26
N LYS A 92 1.30 -5.98 -12.58
CA LYS A 92 2.31 -5.31 -13.39
C LYS A 92 2.40 -3.85 -12.97
N SER A 93 3.53 -3.47 -12.41
CA SER A 93 3.80 -2.11 -11.97
C SER A 93 4.60 -1.41 -13.07
N ASN A 94 4.09 -0.27 -13.56
CA ASN A 94 4.74 0.53 -14.59
C ASN A 94 5.87 1.37 -13.97
N LEU A 95 6.92 0.71 -13.48
CA LEU A 95 8.14 1.36 -13.01
C LEU A 95 8.94 1.81 -14.24
N VAL A 96 8.65 3.02 -14.72
CA VAL A 96 9.58 3.74 -15.61
C VAL A 96 10.85 4.02 -14.82
N LYS A 97 11.98 3.49 -15.31
CA LYS A 97 13.32 3.76 -14.82
C LYS A 97 13.51 5.28 -14.81
N LEU A 98 13.61 5.89 -13.63
CA LEU A 98 13.94 7.30 -13.52
C LEU A 98 15.44 7.43 -13.83
N ASP A 99 15.79 7.74 -15.08
CA ASP A 99 17.16 8.14 -15.41
C ASP A 99 17.44 9.47 -14.71
N ILE A 100 18.30 9.45 -13.70
CA ILE A 100 18.88 10.67 -13.12
C ILE A 100 20.06 11.04 -14.03
N LEU A 101 19.91 12.13 -14.79
CA LEU A 101 20.96 12.77 -15.59
C LEU A 101 21.97 13.54 -14.72
#